data_AF-A0A917J7U4-F1
#
_entry.id   AF-A0A917J7U4-F1
#
_cell.length_a   1.000
_cell.length_b   1.000
_cell.length_c   1.000
_cell.angle_alpha   90.00
_cell.angle_beta   90.00
_cell.angle_gamma   90.00
#
_symmetry.space_group_name_H-M   'P 1'
#
loop_
_entity.id
_entity.type
_entity.pdbx_description
1 polymer ?
#
loop_
_entity_poly.entity_id
_entity_poly.type
_entity_poly.pdbx_seq_one_letter_code
_entity_poly.pdbx_strand_id
1 'polypeptide(L)'
;MGYDISYHPITETEIDQWYWGLDFTKIVERDYAAIDELARQYGLEDFYRQKYAELLDVAVNTQPDDAFENTHGYYIAVIQGLFRKYFYTRGSAFSFLMLEKPDFRKYTKAWEDVLGSKAENKIRNQLNSNYSSGVFIPADQVVQLLNDYEHDALVKQHLDDFYSEKRINVFVKALTFAAENNCGLLEASDVVEPNPLDLDKSVCYSDLLNCDIEGALLYQEVAREQLKEIEQRENLPEGHIERNSTYQVNNIAPVDEPVVEKKGFFQRLFGK
;
A
#
# COMPACT_ATOMS: atom_id res chain seq x y z
N MET A 1 -8.00 -5.29 15.06
CA MET A 1 -7.71 -5.67 13.67
C MET A 1 -6.70 -4.68 13.13
N GLY A 2 -5.58 -5.15 12.61
CA GLY A 2 -4.56 -4.29 12.03
C GLY A 2 -4.93 -3.85 10.61
N TYR A 3 -4.16 -2.92 10.06
CA TYR A 3 -4.19 -2.56 8.65
C TYR A 3 -3.26 -3.48 7.86
N ASP A 4 -3.63 -3.80 6.62
CA ASP A 4 -2.75 -4.47 5.68
C ASP A 4 -1.93 -3.40 4.99
N ILE A 5 -0.65 -3.26 5.32
CA ILE A 5 0.17 -2.13 4.85
C ILE A 5 1.07 -2.59 3.70
N SER A 6 1.23 -1.75 2.69
CA SER A 6 2.15 -1.95 1.59
C SER A 6 3.05 -0.73 1.38
N TYR A 7 4.28 -0.99 0.96
CA TYR A 7 5.29 0.01 0.64
C TYR A 7 5.69 -0.12 -0.83
N HIS A 8 5.55 0.99 -1.55
CA HIS A 8 5.59 1.10 -3.01
C HIS A 8 6.76 2.00 -3.42
N PRO A 9 7.90 1.41 -3.84
CA PRO A 9 9.01 2.17 -4.37
C PRO A 9 8.59 2.97 -5.61
N ILE A 10 8.73 4.29 -5.60
CA ILE A 10 8.35 5.15 -6.73
C ILE A 10 9.09 6.49 -6.69
N THR A 11 9.48 7.01 -7.86
CA THR A 11 10.06 8.35 -8.01
C THR A 11 8.97 9.40 -8.22
N GLU A 12 9.27 10.66 -7.92
CA GLU A 12 8.37 11.78 -8.26
C GLU A 12 8.13 11.90 -9.77
N THR A 13 9.13 11.56 -10.58
CA THR A 13 9.00 11.49 -12.05
C THR A 13 8.04 10.39 -12.49
N GLU A 14 8.07 9.21 -11.87
CA GLU A 14 7.14 8.12 -12.17
C GLU A 14 5.73 8.41 -11.66
N ILE A 15 5.56 9.10 -10.52
CA ILE A 15 4.26 9.61 -10.07
C ILE A 15 3.64 10.50 -11.15
N ASP A 16 4.44 11.35 -11.79
CA ASP A 16 3.98 12.15 -12.91
C ASP A 16 3.73 11.27 -14.15
N GLN A 17 4.74 10.57 -14.64
CA GLN A 17 4.68 9.80 -15.88
C GLN A 17 3.57 8.73 -15.89
N TRP A 18 3.36 8.04 -14.78
CA TRP A 18 2.38 6.94 -14.68
C TRP A 18 1.01 7.41 -14.18
N TYR A 19 0.84 8.68 -13.82
CA TYR A 19 -0.43 9.15 -13.30
C TYR A 19 -0.71 10.60 -13.66
N TRP A 20 -0.04 11.56 -13.01
CA TRP A 20 -0.41 12.98 -13.07
C TRP A 20 -0.04 13.70 -14.37
N GLY A 21 0.83 13.12 -15.17
CA GLY A 21 1.22 13.60 -16.49
C GLY A 21 0.29 13.10 -17.60
N LEU A 22 -0.61 12.17 -17.29
CA LEU A 22 -1.62 11.71 -18.24
C LEU A 22 -2.72 12.76 -18.40
N ASP A 23 -3.23 12.90 -19.63
CA ASP A 23 -4.37 13.78 -19.90
C ASP A 23 -5.67 13.08 -19.52
N PHE A 24 -6.24 13.46 -18.38
CA PHE A 24 -7.48 12.89 -17.86
C PHE A 24 -8.67 13.15 -18.80
N THR A 25 -8.62 14.18 -19.65
CA THR A 25 -9.64 14.41 -20.69
C THR A 25 -9.65 13.26 -21.71
N LYS A 26 -8.46 12.76 -22.07
CA LYS A 26 -8.32 11.62 -22.99
C LYS A 26 -8.84 10.33 -22.38
N ILE A 27 -8.60 10.13 -21.09
CA ILE A 27 -9.14 8.99 -20.34
C ILE A 27 -10.68 9.01 -20.34
N VAL A 28 -11.31 10.18 -20.11
CA VAL A 28 -12.78 10.35 -20.19
C VAL A 28 -13.30 10.03 -21.61
N GLU A 29 -12.57 10.39 -22.66
CA GLU A 29 -12.87 10.06 -24.05
C GLU A 29 -12.63 8.57 -24.40
N ARG A 30 -12.13 7.77 -23.45
CA ARG A 30 -11.67 6.38 -23.63
C ARG A 30 -10.54 6.25 -24.65
N ASP A 31 -9.72 7.30 -24.78
CA ASP A 31 -8.49 7.30 -25.54
C ASP A 31 -7.32 6.89 -24.63
N TYR A 32 -6.95 5.61 -24.71
CA TYR A 32 -5.93 5.00 -23.86
C TYR A 32 -4.55 4.91 -24.52
N ALA A 33 -4.27 5.69 -25.58
CA ALA A 33 -3.01 5.59 -26.32
C ALA A 33 -1.76 5.80 -25.43
N ALA A 34 -1.83 6.72 -24.46
CA ALA A 34 -0.74 6.93 -23.50
C ALA A 34 -0.53 5.73 -22.56
N ILE A 35 -1.62 5.09 -22.13
CA ILE A 35 -1.58 3.87 -21.32
C ILE A 35 -0.96 2.73 -22.12
N ASP A 36 -1.36 2.58 -23.39
CA ASP A 36 -0.82 1.55 -24.30
C ASP A 36 0.68 1.71 -24.52
N GLU A 37 1.15 2.95 -24.65
CA GLU A 37 2.56 3.24 -24.81
C GLU A 37 3.35 2.93 -23.54
N LEU A 38 2.86 3.35 -22.37
CA LEU A 38 3.48 3.01 -21.08
C LEU A 38 3.47 1.50 -20.83
N ALA A 39 2.37 0.82 -21.11
CA ALA A 39 2.29 -0.63 -20.97
C ALA A 39 3.33 -1.32 -21.85
N ARG A 40 3.50 -0.88 -23.11
CA ARG A 40 4.53 -1.42 -24.00
C ARG A 40 5.95 -1.10 -23.52
N GLN A 41 6.19 0.12 -23.08
CA GLN A 41 7.50 0.59 -22.61
C GLN A 41 7.98 -0.22 -21.41
N TYR A 42 7.08 -0.54 -20.47
CA TYR A 42 7.41 -1.26 -19.24
C TYR A 42 7.05 -2.75 -19.28
N GLY A 43 6.56 -3.25 -20.42
CA GLY A 43 6.27 -4.68 -20.61
C GLY A 43 5.09 -5.19 -19.79
N LEU A 44 4.08 -4.34 -19.51
CA LEU A 44 2.85 -4.77 -18.85
C LEU A 44 2.07 -5.70 -19.78
N GLU A 45 1.63 -6.84 -19.23
CA GLU A 45 0.71 -7.74 -19.93
C GLU A 45 -0.66 -7.07 -20.15
N ASP A 46 -1.39 -7.51 -21.18
CA ASP A 46 -2.69 -6.93 -21.57
C ASP A 46 -3.68 -6.87 -20.41
N PHE A 47 -3.67 -7.88 -19.53
CA PHE A 47 -4.50 -7.93 -18.33
C PHE A 47 -4.19 -6.75 -17.38
N TYR A 48 -2.93 -6.50 -17.06
CA TYR A 48 -2.52 -5.40 -16.18
C TYR A 48 -2.66 -4.03 -16.86
N ARG A 49 -2.46 -3.97 -18.18
CA ARG A 49 -2.77 -2.78 -18.99
C ARG A 49 -4.24 -2.41 -18.92
N GLN A 50 -5.15 -3.39 -19.00
CA GLN A 50 -6.58 -3.15 -18.83
C GLN A 50 -6.90 -2.66 -17.42
N LYS A 51 -6.33 -3.31 -16.40
CA LYS A 51 -6.47 -2.93 -15.00
C LYS A 51 -6.02 -1.48 -14.74
N TYR A 52 -4.93 -1.07 -15.37
CA TYR A 52 -4.41 0.30 -15.32
C TYR A 52 -5.40 1.32 -15.92
N ALA A 53 -5.97 1.02 -17.10
CA ALA A 53 -6.99 1.86 -17.73
C ALA A 53 -8.26 1.96 -16.89
N GLU A 54 -8.76 0.84 -16.36
CA GLU A 54 -9.94 0.81 -15.50
C GLU A 54 -9.73 1.66 -14.24
N LEU A 55 -8.54 1.59 -13.63
CA LEU A 55 -8.22 2.41 -12.46
C LEU A 55 -8.17 3.91 -12.78
N LEU A 56 -7.68 4.28 -13.97
CA LEU A 56 -7.72 5.67 -14.43
C LEU A 56 -9.16 6.12 -14.75
N ASP A 57 -10.02 5.25 -15.26
CA ASP A 57 -11.46 5.54 -15.40
C ASP A 57 -12.11 5.80 -14.04
N VAL A 58 -11.64 5.17 -12.96
CA VAL A 58 -12.07 5.55 -11.59
C VAL A 58 -11.54 6.93 -11.23
N ALA A 59 -10.25 7.15 -11.46
CA ALA A 59 -9.55 8.36 -11.05
C ALA A 59 -10.20 9.63 -11.61
N VAL A 60 -10.64 9.63 -12.87
CA VAL A 60 -11.28 10.79 -13.51
C VAL A 60 -12.62 11.19 -12.87
N ASN A 61 -13.23 10.29 -12.09
CA ASN A 61 -14.49 10.55 -11.39
C ASN A 61 -14.29 11.04 -9.95
N THR A 62 -13.04 11.22 -9.50
CA THR A 62 -12.71 11.75 -8.16
C THR A 62 -13.27 13.16 -8.00
N GLN A 63 -13.98 13.42 -6.90
CA GLN A 63 -14.53 14.74 -6.61
C GLN A 63 -13.49 15.61 -5.89
N PRO A 64 -13.54 16.96 -6.01
CA PRO A 64 -12.58 17.84 -5.34
C PRO A 64 -12.59 17.75 -3.80
N ASP A 65 -13.71 17.35 -3.21
CA ASP A 65 -13.88 17.17 -1.77
C ASP A 65 -13.52 15.76 -1.27
N ASP A 66 -13.31 14.79 -2.17
CA ASP A 66 -12.77 13.49 -1.78
C ASP A 66 -11.36 13.65 -1.17
N ALA A 67 -11.07 12.89 -0.11
CA ALA A 67 -9.75 12.86 0.48
C ALA A 67 -8.73 12.26 -0.51
N PHE A 68 -7.62 12.97 -0.72
CA PHE A 68 -6.57 12.55 -1.64
C PHE A 68 -6.08 11.14 -1.33
N GLU A 69 -5.91 10.82 -0.05
CA GLU A 69 -5.39 9.52 0.36
C GLU A 69 -6.28 8.35 -0.06
N ASN A 70 -7.61 8.54 -0.07
CA ASN A 70 -8.57 7.49 -0.44
C ASN A 70 -8.87 7.44 -1.95
N THR A 71 -8.26 8.35 -2.73
CA THR A 71 -8.45 8.46 -4.17
C THR A 71 -7.09 8.47 -4.86
N HIS A 72 -6.64 9.61 -5.35
CA HIS A 72 -5.43 9.76 -6.16
C HIS A 72 -4.21 9.11 -5.51
N GLY A 73 -3.97 9.35 -4.21
CA GLY A 73 -2.84 8.75 -3.50
C GLY A 73 -2.89 7.22 -3.48
N TYR A 74 -4.06 6.64 -3.19
CA TYR A 74 -4.27 5.19 -3.22
C TYR A 74 -4.12 4.63 -4.65
N TYR A 75 -4.66 5.31 -5.65
CA TYR A 75 -4.56 4.90 -7.06
C TYR A 75 -3.11 4.89 -7.53
N ILE A 76 -2.29 5.88 -7.13
CA ILE A 76 -0.86 5.91 -7.43
C ILE A 76 -0.17 4.67 -6.85
N ALA A 77 -0.45 4.28 -5.60
CA ALA A 77 0.12 3.08 -5.01
C ALA A 77 -0.29 1.79 -5.75
N VAL A 78 -1.58 1.68 -6.10
CA VAL A 78 -2.08 0.53 -6.87
C VAL A 78 -1.43 0.46 -8.26
N ILE A 79 -1.30 1.59 -8.96
CA ILE A 79 -0.66 1.67 -10.28
C ILE A 79 0.82 1.32 -10.18
N GLN A 80 1.54 1.85 -9.18
CA GLN A 80 2.95 1.54 -8.96
C GLN A 80 3.19 0.03 -8.93
N GLY A 81 2.33 -0.71 -8.22
CA GLY A 81 2.48 -2.16 -8.07
C GLY A 81 2.25 -2.93 -9.37
N LEU A 82 1.64 -2.33 -10.40
CA LEU A 82 1.53 -2.93 -11.74
C LEU A 82 2.86 -2.88 -12.49
N PHE A 83 3.67 -1.85 -12.24
CA PHE A 83 4.93 -1.62 -12.94
C PHE A 83 6.12 -2.26 -12.24
N ARG A 84 6.06 -2.44 -10.92
CA ARG A 84 7.23 -2.83 -10.13
C ARG A 84 6.89 -3.46 -8.80
N LYS A 85 7.87 -4.21 -8.30
CA LYS A 85 7.87 -4.80 -6.97
C LYS A 85 7.48 -3.81 -5.86
N TYR A 86 6.66 -4.29 -4.93
CA TYR A 86 6.26 -3.61 -3.69
C TYR A 86 6.22 -4.61 -2.52
N PHE A 87 6.09 -4.12 -1.30
CA PHE A 87 6.34 -4.91 -0.09
C PHE A 87 5.19 -4.81 0.89
N TYR A 88 4.73 -5.94 1.42
CA TYR A 88 3.61 -5.99 2.36
C TYR A 88 4.07 -6.18 3.82
N THR A 89 3.40 -5.53 4.77
CA THR A 89 3.55 -5.77 6.21
C THR A 89 2.20 -5.71 6.91
N ARG A 90 1.97 -6.59 7.89
CA ARG A 90 0.74 -6.55 8.70
C ARG A 90 0.88 -5.57 9.87
N GLY A 91 0.02 -4.57 9.94
CA GLY A 91 -0.21 -3.76 11.14
C GLY A 91 0.86 -2.72 11.49
N SER A 92 1.94 -2.60 10.71
CA SER A 92 3.03 -1.65 10.98
C SER A 92 3.13 -0.59 9.87
N ALA A 93 2.37 0.50 10.04
CA ALA A 93 2.40 1.67 9.16
C ALA A 93 3.38 2.71 9.69
N PHE A 94 4.24 3.25 8.84
CA PHE A 94 5.09 4.41 9.13
C PHE A 94 4.25 5.63 9.53
N SER A 95 3.05 5.80 8.96
CA SER A 95 2.09 6.81 9.43
C SER A 95 1.81 6.70 10.94
N PHE A 96 1.66 5.49 11.47
CA PHE A 96 1.39 5.28 12.90
C PHE A 96 2.67 5.43 13.74
N LEU A 97 3.83 5.03 13.21
CA LEU A 97 5.12 5.31 13.85
C LEU A 97 5.29 6.81 14.09
N MET A 98 4.95 7.67 13.13
CA MET A 98 5.04 9.13 13.29
C MET A 98 4.06 9.71 14.31
N LEU A 99 2.97 9.00 14.65
CA LEU A 99 2.08 9.42 15.74
C LEU A 99 2.73 9.16 17.10
N GLU A 100 3.45 8.04 17.24
CA GLU A 100 4.18 7.68 18.47
C GLU A 100 5.52 8.41 18.60
N LYS A 101 6.19 8.64 17.47
CA LYS A 101 7.54 9.18 17.35
C LYS A 101 7.55 10.30 16.29
N PRO A 102 7.05 11.51 16.63
CA PRO A 102 6.91 12.61 15.66
C PRO A 102 8.20 13.02 14.94
N ASP A 103 9.37 12.76 15.54
CA ASP A 103 10.68 13.05 14.94
C ASP A 103 10.92 12.31 13.61
N PHE A 104 10.23 11.18 13.36
CA PHE A 104 10.31 10.45 12.10
C PHE A 104 9.67 11.20 10.92
N ARG A 105 8.91 12.27 11.16
CA ARG A 105 8.42 13.17 10.10
C ARG A 105 9.55 13.81 9.30
N LYS A 106 10.77 13.91 9.85
CA LYS A 106 11.94 14.43 9.14
C LYS A 106 12.30 13.61 7.89
N TYR A 107 11.83 12.36 7.79
CA TYR A 107 12.05 11.49 6.64
C TYR A 107 10.98 11.61 5.56
N THR A 108 9.90 12.35 5.78
CA THR A 108 8.78 12.40 4.83
C THR A 108 8.74 13.72 4.07
N LYS A 109 8.08 13.70 2.91
CA LYS A 109 7.77 14.88 2.10
C LYS A 109 6.25 14.98 1.98
N ALA A 110 5.71 16.20 2.12
CA ALA A 110 4.29 16.42 1.93
C ALA A 110 3.90 16.24 0.46
N TRP A 111 2.73 15.66 0.20
CA TRP A 111 2.21 15.46 -1.15
C TRP A 111 1.99 16.79 -1.88
N GLU A 112 1.66 17.86 -1.19
CA GLU A 112 1.60 19.21 -1.76
C GLU A 112 2.93 19.62 -2.40
N ASP A 113 4.07 19.24 -1.81
CA ASP A 113 5.40 19.53 -2.34
C ASP A 113 5.80 18.58 -3.48
N VAL A 114 5.20 17.39 -3.56
CA VAL A 114 5.38 16.44 -4.67
C VAL A 114 4.55 16.85 -5.89
N LEU A 115 3.30 17.25 -5.65
CA LEU A 115 2.32 17.54 -6.70
C LEU A 115 2.34 19.00 -7.19
N GLY A 116 2.82 19.92 -6.34
CA GLY A 116 2.79 21.35 -6.62
C GLY A 116 1.36 21.84 -6.90
N SER A 117 1.16 22.52 -8.02
CA SER A 117 -0.15 23.08 -8.39
C SER A 117 -1.20 22.03 -8.78
N LYS A 118 -0.84 20.73 -8.87
CA LYS A 118 -1.77 19.64 -9.18
C LYS A 118 -2.58 19.16 -7.97
N ALA A 119 -2.21 19.58 -6.76
CA ALA A 119 -2.92 19.24 -5.54
C ALA A 119 -4.21 20.08 -5.40
N GLU A 120 -5.33 19.58 -5.93
CA GLU A 120 -6.64 20.22 -5.76
C GLU A 120 -7.43 19.64 -4.57
N ASN A 121 -7.28 18.34 -4.30
CA ASN A 121 -7.94 17.66 -3.19
C ASN A 121 -7.35 18.01 -1.83
N LYS A 122 -8.14 17.81 -0.77
CA LYS A 122 -7.63 17.91 0.59
C LYS A 122 -6.67 16.76 0.89
N ILE A 123 -5.47 17.11 1.29
CA ILE A 123 -4.38 16.19 1.64
C ILE A 123 -4.16 16.22 3.16
N ARG A 124 -3.95 15.05 3.75
CA ARG A 124 -3.66 14.83 5.17
C ARG A 124 -2.24 14.35 5.42
N ASN A 125 -1.56 13.82 4.39
CA ASN A 125 -0.17 13.32 4.45
C ASN A 125 0.05 12.17 5.44
N GLN A 126 -1.01 11.39 5.70
CA GLN A 126 -0.97 10.25 6.61
C GLN A 126 -2.13 9.28 6.36
N LEU A 127 -1.85 8.01 6.61
CA LEU A 127 -2.83 6.93 6.54
C LEU A 127 -3.83 7.05 7.69
N ASN A 128 -5.13 6.96 7.39
CA ASN A 128 -6.19 7.14 8.40
C ASN A 128 -7.37 6.18 8.28
N SER A 129 -7.42 5.36 7.23
CA SER A 129 -8.53 4.47 6.92
C SER A 129 -8.08 3.36 5.98
N ASN A 130 -8.94 2.39 5.71
CA ASN A 130 -8.69 1.34 4.72
C ASN A 130 -8.69 1.91 3.30
N TYR A 131 -8.02 1.22 2.37
CA TYR A 131 -7.86 1.63 0.96
C TYR A 131 -7.40 3.09 0.84
N SER A 132 -6.24 3.38 1.46
CA SER A 132 -5.74 4.72 1.67
C SER A 132 -4.24 4.75 1.44
N SER A 133 -3.71 5.76 0.75
CA SER A 133 -2.28 6.04 0.81
C SER A 133 -1.89 6.66 2.15
N GLY A 134 -0.62 6.52 2.49
CA GLY A 134 -0.03 7.13 3.67
C GLY A 134 1.07 8.11 3.31
N VAL A 135 2.16 8.01 4.06
CA VAL A 135 3.33 8.86 3.88
C VAL A 135 4.05 8.59 2.56
N PHE A 136 4.75 9.62 2.08
CA PHE A 136 5.78 9.48 1.07
C PHE A 136 7.15 9.83 1.68
N ILE A 137 8.10 8.91 1.56
CA ILE A 137 9.51 9.10 1.92
C ILE A 137 10.26 9.36 0.61
N PRO A 138 10.79 10.57 0.34
CA PRO A 138 11.52 10.84 -0.90
C PRO A 138 12.84 10.06 -0.96
N ALA A 139 13.41 9.92 -2.16
CA ALA A 139 14.53 9.00 -2.42
C ALA A 139 15.79 9.30 -1.57
N ASP A 140 16.12 10.57 -1.36
CA ASP A 140 17.20 11.00 -0.49
C ASP A 140 16.94 10.63 0.98
N GLN A 141 15.70 10.77 1.43
CA GLN A 141 15.30 10.39 2.78
C GLN A 141 15.17 8.88 2.98
N VAL A 142 14.90 8.08 1.93
CA VAL A 142 15.01 6.62 1.97
C VAL A 142 16.44 6.21 2.30
N VAL A 143 17.42 6.79 1.60
CA VAL A 143 18.85 6.54 1.85
C VAL A 143 19.25 7.02 3.24
N GLN A 144 18.80 8.20 3.67
CA GLN A 144 19.07 8.71 5.01
C GLN A 144 18.46 7.81 6.11
N LEU A 145 17.22 7.33 5.93
CA LEU A 145 16.56 6.46 6.89
C LEU A 145 17.26 5.11 7.03
N LEU A 146 17.72 4.52 5.92
CA LEU A 146 18.57 3.32 5.94
C LEU A 146 19.87 3.56 6.70
N ASN A 147 20.57 4.65 6.37
CA ASN A 147 21.81 5.01 7.05
C ASN A 147 21.60 5.18 8.55
N ASP A 148 20.54 5.87 8.95
CA ASP A 148 20.22 6.09 10.36
C ASP A 148 19.80 4.79 11.06
N TYR A 149 19.08 3.90 10.38
CA TYR A 149 18.77 2.57 10.91
C TYR A 149 20.04 1.73 11.18
N GLU A 150 21.10 1.91 10.39
CA GLU A 150 22.37 1.20 10.59
C GLU A 150 23.27 1.84 11.66
N HIS A 151 23.23 3.18 11.80
CA HIS A 151 24.25 3.93 12.56
C HIS A 151 23.71 4.72 13.76
N ASP A 152 22.40 4.98 13.84
CA ASP A 152 21.76 5.64 14.97
C ASP A 152 20.99 4.60 15.82
N ALA A 153 21.54 4.31 17.00
CA ALA A 153 20.98 3.31 17.91
C ALA A 153 19.53 3.61 18.34
N LEU A 154 19.15 4.89 18.44
CA LEU A 154 17.80 5.28 18.85
C LEU A 154 16.81 5.10 17.70
N VAL A 155 17.21 5.47 16.47
CA VAL A 155 16.40 5.23 15.27
C VAL A 155 16.20 3.73 15.07
N LYS A 156 17.28 2.95 15.17
CA LYS A 156 17.23 1.49 15.09
C LYS A 156 16.27 0.90 16.12
N GLN A 157 16.42 1.28 17.39
CA GLN A 157 15.56 0.76 18.46
C GLN A 157 14.08 1.10 18.19
N HIS A 158 13.76 2.35 17.84
CA HIS A 158 12.37 2.73 17.56
C HIS A 158 11.77 1.95 16.39
N LEU A 159 12.54 1.70 15.32
CA LEU A 159 12.09 0.92 14.18
C LEU A 159 11.95 -0.58 14.53
N ASP A 160 12.91 -1.17 15.25
CA ASP A 160 12.85 -2.57 15.67
C ASP A 160 11.65 -2.83 16.60
N ASP A 161 11.43 -1.92 17.57
CA ASP A 161 10.33 -2.03 18.53
C ASP A 161 8.97 -1.90 17.83
N PHE A 162 8.85 -0.97 16.88
CA PHE A 162 7.60 -0.70 16.16
C PHE A 162 7.29 -1.77 15.09
N TYR A 163 8.28 -2.15 14.29
CA TYR A 163 8.18 -3.22 13.28
C TYR A 163 8.61 -4.58 13.87
N SER A 164 8.00 -4.95 14.98
CA SER A 164 8.28 -6.20 15.72
C SER A 164 7.96 -7.48 14.91
N GLU A 165 8.27 -8.64 15.49
CA GLU A 165 7.97 -9.96 14.88
C GLU A 165 8.57 -10.12 13.47
N LYS A 166 9.82 -9.65 13.30
CA LYS A 166 10.58 -9.68 12.03
C LYS A 166 9.99 -8.80 10.91
N ARG A 167 8.91 -8.05 11.13
CA ARG A 167 8.36 -7.10 10.14
C ARG A 167 9.38 -6.04 9.73
N ILE A 168 10.31 -5.69 10.62
CA ILE A 168 11.39 -4.76 10.34
C ILE A 168 12.24 -5.23 9.15
N ASN A 169 12.44 -6.54 8.98
CA ASN A 169 13.21 -7.07 7.86
C ASN A 169 12.54 -6.75 6.52
N VAL A 170 11.22 -6.83 6.46
CA VAL A 170 10.46 -6.51 5.24
C VAL A 170 10.48 -5.00 4.96
N PHE A 171 10.34 -4.17 6.01
CA PHE A 171 10.42 -2.72 5.85
C PHE A 171 11.82 -2.26 5.41
N VAL A 172 12.88 -2.78 6.02
CA VAL A 172 14.27 -2.52 5.61
C VAL A 172 14.49 -3.00 4.18
N LYS A 173 13.98 -4.19 3.80
CA LYS A 173 14.06 -4.68 2.42
C LYS A 173 13.36 -3.74 1.43
N ALA A 174 12.22 -3.17 1.80
CA ALA A 174 11.51 -2.19 0.98
C ALA A 174 12.34 -0.90 0.79
N LEU A 175 12.94 -0.40 1.88
CA LEU A 175 13.85 0.76 1.82
C LEU A 175 15.08 0.45 0.98
N THR A 176 15.74 -0.69 1.17
CA THR A 176 16.91 -1.11 0.40
C THR A 176 16.59 -1.18 -1.09
N PHE A 177 15.48 -1.82 -1.46
CA PHE A 177 15.06 -1.88 -2.85
C PHE A 177 14.79 -0.48 -3.42
N ALA A 178 14.12 0.40 -2.66
CA ALA A 178 13.89 1.77 -3.10
C ALA A 178 15.22 2.54 -3.29
N ALA A 179 16.17 2.43 -2.36
CA ALA A 179 17.49 3.05 -2.47
C ALA A 179 18.29 2.55 -3.69
N GLU A 180 18.33 1.24 -3.91
CA GLU A 180 19.01 0.62 -5.07
C GLU A 180 18.43 1.08 -6.41
N ASN A 181 17.14 1.44 -6.43
CA ASN A 181 16.44 1.92 -7.61
C ASN A 181 16.29 3.45 -7.65
N ASN A 182 16.96 4.19 -6.76
CA ASN A 182 16.85 5.66 -6.64
C ASN A 182 15.41 6.17 -6.52
N CYS A 183 14.58 5.44 -5.79
CA CYS A 183 13.16 5.72 -5.61
C CYS A 183 12.86 6.23 -4.21
N GLY A 184 11.79 7.02 -4.10
CA GLY A 184 11.11 7.20 -2.83
C GLY A 184 10.30 5.95 -2.46
N LEU A 185 9.60 6.00 -1.33
CA LEU A 185 8.76 4.93 -0.83
C LEU A 185 7.39 5.48 -0.43
N LEU A 186 6.35 5.03 -1.13
CA LEU A 186 4.97 5.37 -0.84
C LEU A 186 4.31 4.29 0.02
N GLU A 187 3.75 4.67 1.16
CA GLU A 187 2.91 3.80 1.97
C GLU A 187 1.45 3.75 1.45
N ALA A 188 0.81 2.60 1.56
CA ALA A 188 -0.64 2.45 1.39
C ALA A 188 -1.22 1.34 2.27
N SER A 189 -2.52 1.35 2.53
CA SER A 189 -3.26 0.24 3.13
C SER A 189 -4.12 -0.50 2.12
N ASP A 190 -4.22 -1.81 2.31
CA ASP A 190 -5.14 -2.75 1.68
C ASP A 190 -5.03 -2.79 0.15
N VAL A 191 -3.86 -2.45 -0.41
CA VAL A 191 -3.53 -2.76 -1.82
C VAL A 191 -3.48 -4.28 -2.03
N VAL A 192 -3.04 -5.00 -1.00
CA VAL A 192 -3.17 -6.46 -0.88
C VAL A 192 -3.80 -6.78 0.47
N GLU A 193 -4.75 -7.70 0.47
CA GLU A 193 -5.44 -8.22 1.66
C GLU A 193 -5.12 -9.73 1.76
N PRO A 194 -3.99 -10.12 2.39
CA PRO A 194 -3.63 -11.53 2.47
C PRO A 194 -4.61 -12.31 3.33
N ASN A 195 -5.01 -13.48 2.85
CA ASN A 195 -5.75 -14.42 3.67
C ASN A 195 -4.76 -15.35 4.39
N PRO A 196 -4.54 -15.17 5.70
CA PRO A 196 -3.49 -15.92 6.41
C PRO A 196 -3.79 -17.42 6.53
N LEU A 197 -5.04 -17.85 6.34
CA LEU A 197 -5.41 -19.27 6.34
C LEU A 197 -5.08 -19.94 5.01
N ASP A 198 -5.13 -19.17 3.93
CA ASP A 198 -4.96 -19.66 2.56
C ASP A 198 -4.55 -18.49 1.66
N LEU A 199 -3.24 -18.36 1.41
CA LEU A 199 -2.70 -17.23 0.66
C LEU A 199 -3.20 -17.19 -0.79
N ASP A 200 -3.62 -18.32 -1.36
CA ASP A 200 -4.20 -18.37 -2.71
C ASP A 200 -5.59 -17.70 -2.76
N LYS A 201 -6.22 -17.48 -1.60
CA LYS A 201 -7.48 -16.73 -1.45
C LYS A 201 -7.27 -15.27 -1.04
N SER A 202 -6.05 -14.74 -1.20
CA SER A 202 -5.76 -13.33 -0.95
C SER A 202 -6.38 -12.44 -2.02
N VAL A 203 -6.75 -11.22 -1.65
CA VAL A 203 -7.25 -10.21 -2.60
C VAL A 203 -6.13 -9.22 -2.91
N CYS A 204 -6.01 -8.81 -4.17
CA CYS A 204 -5.02 -7.82 -4.60
C CYS A 204 -5.60 -6.83 -5.61
N TYR A 205 -5.49 -5.54 -5.29
CA TYR A 205 -5.92 -4.45 -6.14
C TYR A 205 -4.84 -4.04 -7.16
N SER A 206 -3.60 -4.53 -7.00
CA SER A 206 -2.48 -4.31 -7.92
C SER A 206 -2.02 -5.63 -8.56
N ASP A 207 -0.75 -5.79 -8.91
CA ASP A 207 -0.18 -7.07 -9.36
C ASP A 207 0.39 -7.87 -8.18
N LEU A 208 -0.29 -8.98 -7.84
CA LEU A 208 0.16 -9.85 -6.75
C LEU A 208 1.55 -10.46 -7.01
N LEU A 209 1.96 -10.65 -8.27
CA LEU A 209 3.28 -11.18 -8.61
C LEU A 209 4.41 -10.19 -8.31
N ASN A 210 4.08 -8.90 -8.26
CA ASN A 210 5.00 -7.85 -7.82
C ASN A 210 5.00 -7.65 -6.30
N CYS A 211 4.05 -8.25 -5.56
CA CYS A 211 4.08 -8.21 -4.10
C CYS A 211 5.15 -9.17 -3.56
N ASP A 212 6.12 -8.65 -2.81
CA ASP A 212 7.08 -9.50 -2.11
C ASP A 212 6.38 -10.38 -1.06
N ILE A 213 6.55 -11.69 -1.19
CA ILE A 213 5.77 -12.68 -0.45
C ILE A 213 6.13 -12.78 1.04
N GLU A 214 7.31 -12.31 1.45
CA GLU A 214 7.84 -12.54 2.80
C GLU A 214 6.91 -11.99 3.89
N GLY A 215 6.35 -10.80 3.69
CA GLY A 215 5.43 -10.22 4.66
C GLY A 215 4.14 -11.02 4.83
N ALA A 216 3.61 -11.58 3.74
CA ALA A 216 2.38 -12.39 3.77
C ALA A 216 2.63 -13.73 4.46
N LEU A 217 3.81 -14.33 4.25
CA LEU A 217 4.25 -15.53 4.96
C LEU A 217 4.43 -15.27 6.46
N LEU A 218 5.04 -14.14 6.85
CA LEU A 218 5.14 -13.73 8.25
C LEU A 218 3.76 -13.57 8.89
N TYR A 219 2.81 -12.95 8.17
CA TYR A 219 1.45 -12.82 8.68
C TYR A 219 0.76 -14.20 8.86
N GLN A 220 0.90 -15.10 7.89
CA GLN A 220 0.38 -16.46 8.00
C GLN A 220 1.02 -17.23 9.17
N GLU A 221 2.33 -17.10 9.40
CA GLU A 221 3.03 -17.73 10.53
C GLU A 221 2.45 -17.26 11.86
N VAL A 222 2.39 -15.94 12.09
CA VAL A 222 1.84 -15.35 13.32
C VAL A 222 0.37 -15.72 13.51
N ALA A 223 -0.44 -15.70 12.45
CA ALA A 223 -1.84 -16.10 12.54
C ALA A 223 -1.99 -17.57 12.94
N ARG A 224 -1.17 -18.48 12.40
CA ARG A 224 -1.18 -19.90 12.77
C ARG A 224 -0.77 -20.11 14.22
N GLU A 225 0.22 -19.38 14.72
CA GLU A 225 0.61 -19.43 16.13
C GLU A 225 -0.54 -18.99 17.05
N GLN A 226 -1.19 -17.86 16.74
CA GLN A 226 -2.36 -17.37 17.49
C GLN A 226 -3.52 -18.37 17.47
N LEU A 227 -3.79 -19.01 16.32
CA LEU A 227 -4.82 -20.04 16.24
C LEU A 227 -4.48 -21.27 17.10
N LYS A 228 -3.23 -21.72 17.10
CA LYS A 228 -2.78 -22.83 17.94
C LYS A 228 -2.95 -22.52 19.43
N GLU A 229 -2.65 -21.29 19.86
CA GLU A 229 -2.87 -20.87 21.25
C GLU A 229 -4.36 -20.90 21.63
N ILE A 230 -5.25 -20.47 20.73
CA ILE A 230 -6.69 -20.53 20.94
C ILE A 230 -7.15 -22.00 21.00
N GLU A 231 -6.71 -22.86 20.07
CA GLU A 231 -7.05 -24.28 20.08
C GLU A 231 -6.65 -24.97 21.38
N GLN A 232 -5.44 -24.69 21.88
CA GLN A 232 -4.98 -25.21 23.17
C GLN A 232 -5.84 -24.71 24.34
N ARG A 233 -6.18 -23.42 24.35
CA ARG A 233 -7.01 -22.82 25.42
C ARG A 233 -8.43 -23.40 25.44
N GLU A 234 -9.01 -23.62 24.25
CA GLU A 234 -10.37 -24.15 24.09
C GLU A 234 -10.40 -25.70 24.04
N ASN A 235 -9.26 -26.36 24.23
CA ASN A 235 -9.09 -27.83 24.18
C ASN A 235 -9.60 -28.46 22.87
N LEU A 236 -9.29 -27.80 21.75
CA LEU A 236 -9.63 -28.24 20.39
C LEU A 236 -8.46 -29.00 19.75
N PRO A 237 -8.71 -29.94 18.81
CA PRO A 237 -7.64 -30.58 18.04
C PRO A 237 -6.85 -29.57 17.18
N GLU A 238 -5.56 -29.81 16.95
CA GLU A 238 -4.73 -28.96 16.09
C GLU A 238 -5.33 -28.83 14.68
N GLY A 239 -5.44 -27.58 14.20
CA GLY A 239 -6.02 -27.22 12.90
C GLY A 239 -7.55 -27.34 12.85
N HIS A 240 -8.23 -27.47 14.00
CA HIS A 240 -9.69 -27.41 14.07
C HIS A 240 -10.22 -26.07 13.59
N ILE A 241 -9.65 -24.95 14.00
CA ILE A 241 -10.15 -23.62 13.65
C ILE A 241 -9.92 -23.35 12.15
N GLU A 242 -8.72 -23.63 11.63
CA GLU A 242 -8.38 -23.43 10.22
C GLU A 242 -9.35 -24.20 9.29
N ARG A 243 -9.71 -25.44 9.65
CA ARG A 243 -10.63 -26.27 8.83
C ARG A 243 -12.10 -25.89 8.93
N ASN A 244 -12.52 -25.24 10.02
CA ASN A 244 -13.93 -24.99 10.32
C ASN A 244 -14.31 -23.50 10.34
N SER A 245 -13.39 -22.59 10.01
CA SER A 245 -13.62 -21.15 10.00
C SER A 245 -13.54 -20.55 8.60
N THR A 246 -14.11 -19.36 8.45
CA THR A 246 -13.94 -18.53 7.25
C THR A 246 -13.25 -17.25 7.64
N TYR A 247 -12.22 -16.88 6.88
CA TYR A 247 -11.55 -15.59 7.05
C TYR A 247 -12.47 -14.48 6.51
N GLN A 248 -12.65 -13.42 7.29
CA GLN A 248 -13.41 -12.24 6.90
C GLN A 248 -12.65 -10.97 7.25
N VAL A 249 -12.56 -10.03 6.31
CA VAL A 249 -12.00 -8.70 6.51
C VAL A 249 -13.12 -7.72 6.86
N ASN A 250 -12.97 -7.04 8.00
CA ASN A 250 -13.87 -5.99 8.46
C ASN A 250 -13.18 -4.64 8.37
N ASN A 251 -13.65 -3.81 7.44
CA ASN A 251 -13.02 -2.51 7.16
C ASN A 251 -13.50 -1.48 8.18
N ILE A 252 -12.56 -0.64 8.62
CA ILE A 252 -12.81 0.48 9.52
C ILE A 252 -13.06 1.71 8.63
N ALA A 253 -14.22 2.33 8.80
CA ALA A 253 -14.55 3.58 8.11
C ALA A 253 -13.67 4.73 8.63
N PRO A 254 -13.37 5.76 7.79
CA PRO A 254 -12.71 6.98 8.25
C PRO A 254 -13.47 7.60 9.42
N VAL A 255 -12.76 8.09 10.43
CA VAL A 255 -13.33 8.60 11.69
C VAL A 255 -14.22 9.84 11.50
N ASP A 256 -14.12 10.53 10.36
CA ASP A 256 -14.75 11.84 10.13
C ASP A 256 -15.69 11.94 8.90
N GLU A 257 -16.02 10.84 8.21
CA GLU A 257 -16.86 10.90 7.01
C GLU A 257 -18.00 9.85 7.02
N PRO A 258 -19.20 10.19 6.52
CA PRO A 258 -20.30 9.25 6.43
C PRO A 258 -19.89 8.08 5.54
N VAL A 259 -20.23 6.87 5.97
CA VAL A 259 -19.97 5.61 5.26
C VAL A 259 -20.67 5.65 3.90
N VAL A 260 -19.96 6.05 2.86
CA VAL A 260 -20.38 5.81 1.47
C VAL A 260 -19.95 4.38 1.13
N GLU A 261 -20.88 3.54 0.66
CA GLU A 261 -20.62 2.18 0.20
C GLU A 261 -19.70 2.15 -1.05
N LYS A 262 -18.41 2.51 -0.91
CA LYS A 262 -17.41 2.35 -1.99
C LYS A 262 -17.02 0.88 -2.20
N LYS A 263 -17.37 -0.03 -1.26
CA LYS A 263 -17.15 -1.48 -1.34
C LYS A 263 -17.71 -2.11 -2.62
N GLY A 264 -18.86 -1.66 -3.10
CA GLY A 264 -19.51 -2.22 -4.30
C GLY A 264 -18.82 -1.84 -5.61
N PHE A 265 -17.96 -0.83 -5.62
CA PHE A 265 -17.30 -0.35 -6.83
C PHE A 265 -15.97 -1.09 -7.08
N PHE A 266 -15.11 -1.22 -6.06
CA PHE A 266 -13.87 -2.00 -6.17
C PHE A 266 -14.10 -3.51 -6.28
N GLN A 267 -15.14 -4.07 -5.65
CA GLN A 267 -15.54 -5.47 -5.89
C GLN A 267 -16.06 -5.73 -7.31
N ARG A 268 -16.53 -4.70 -8.03
CA ARG A 268 -16.96 -4.81 -9.43
C ARG A 268 -15.79 -4.63 -10.41
N LEU A 269 -14.83 -3.77 -10.09
CA LEU A 269 -13.61 -3.57 -10.90
C LEU A 269 -12.64 -4.75 -10.79
N PHE A 270 -12.47 -5.29 -9.59
CA PHE A 270 -11.46 -6.32 -9.29
C PHE A 270 -12.10 -7.68 -8.97
N GLY A 271 -13.28 -7.94 -9.54
CA GLY A 271 -14.16 -9.04 -9.15
C GLY A 271 -13.48 -10.42 -9.11
N LYS A 272 -13.70 -11.10 -7.97
CA LYS A 272 -13.50 -12.52 -7.64
C LYS A 272 -12.24 -13.23 -8.14
#